data_AF-A0A914EB47-F1
#
_entry.id   AF-A0A914EB47-F1
#
_cell.length_a   1.000
_cell.length_b   1.000
_cell.length_c   1.000
_cell.angle_alpha   90.00
_cell.angle_beta   90.00
_cell.angle_gamma   90.00
#
_symmetry.space_group_name_H-M   'P 1'
#
loop_
_entity.id
_entity.type
_entity.pdbx_description
1 polymer ?
#
loop_
_entity_poly.entity_id
_entity_poly.type
_entity_poly.pdbx_seq_one_letter_code
_entity_poly.pdbx_strand_id
1 'polypeptide(L)'
;MTKLLYSCMDSISLKSKDDIFNEFVPYILKALKNISLETKEYSDALIADYSFNIHSLLLKCDRESDGIRQQLLTEVLLKRSFQTDVIRIAIIECCLPFLKPDPNWKNTSLPCSIENLPVVLALYVHENESSSSYWWPVYSFGYLFEIYVEPLANLLKISMREHHLIGNLISSLTYIAAKISSFSITRNEVFIYMPLFDALLTCITRQDLGSIQKTSTRAFEQIFVAFKPDAQCIILRCMFTKILDGTIKVSAEPQVLALLTDIFRRNLAPNSIAYDVFASELTYFYGQCVDALYEDIEHGVYLYNAFLLLVRFQALRRLHLPLLNTLLKSVFPKISSRITDFLRLKELQPEKQMLVLGMENQMEFLQFNFKQTEATIKDVLSNDKK
;
A
#
# COMPACT_ATOMS: atom_id res chain seq x y z
N MET A 1 -27.50 -35.63 16.93
CA MET A 1 -26.19 -35.14 17.40
C MET A 1 -26.28 -33.67 17.83
N THR A 2 -26.85 -32.78 17.00
CA THR A 2 -27.12 -31.36 17.33
C THR A 2 -28.00 -31.15 18.59
N LYS A 3 -29.01 -32.00 18.83
CA LYS A 3 -29.79 -32.01 20.09
C LYS A 3 -28.95 -32.39 21.33
N LEU A 4 -27.91 -33.20 21.15
CA LEU A 4 -27.02 -33.63 22.22
C LEU A 4 -26.03 -32.50 22.56
N LEU A 5 -25.54 -31.78 21.54
CA LEU A 5 -24.71 -30.57 21.67
C LEU A 5 -25.46 -29.42 22.36
N TYR A 6 -26.70 -29.13 21.96
CA TYR A 6 -27.53 -28.13 22.65
C TYR A 6 -27.84 -28.56 24.09
N SER A 7 -28.17 -29.84 24.33
CA SER A 7 -28.38 -30.31 25.70
C SER A 7 -27.11 -30.28 26.54
N CYS A 8 -25.94 -30.49 25.96
CA CYS A 8 -24.66 -30.30 26.63
C CYS A 8 -24.45 -28.82 26.94
N MET A 9 -24.64 -27.90 25.99
CA MET A 9 -24.46 -26.47 26.23
C MET A 9 -25.43 -25.88 27.28
N ASP A 10 -26.66 -26.37 27.34
CA ASP A 10 -27.65 -25.96 28.34
C ASP A 10 -27.43 -26.65 29.71
N SER A 11 -26.91 -27.89 29.75
CA SER A 11 -26.55 -28.60 30.99
C SER A 11 -25.18 -28.21 31.56
N ILE A 12 -24.35 -27.50 30.78
CA ILE A 12 -23.04 -26.96 31.16
C ILE A 12 -23.19 -25.60 31.91
N SER A 13 -24.36 -25.30 32.46
CA SER A 13 -24.56 -24.11 33.31
C SER A 13 -23.86 -24.18 34.69
N LEU A 14 -23.06 -25.22 34.98
CA LEU A 14 -22.46 -25.45 36.31
C LEU A 14 -21.02 -26.00 36.34
N LYS A 15 -20.24 -25.98 35.25
CA LYS A 15 -18.80 -26.31 35.29
C LYS A 15 -17.94 -25.05 35.11
N SER A 16 -16.73 -25.04 35.69
CA SER A 16 -15.80 -23.91 35.55
C SER A 16 -15.48 -23.69 34.06
N LYS A 17 -15.25 -22.44 33.64
CA LYS A 17 -14.92 -22.09 32.24
C LYS A 17 -13.75 -22.95 31.72
N ASP A 18 -12.80 -23.30 32.57
CA ASP A 18 -11.62 -24.11 32.24
C ASP A 18 -11.95 -25.59 31.97
N ASP A 19 -12.99 -26.15 32.61
CA ASP A 19 -13.40 -27.54 32.41
C ASP A 19 -14.09 -27.74 31.05
N ILE A 20 -14.94 -26.77 30.67
CA ILE A 20 -15.57 -26.73 29.34
C ILE A 20 -14.46 -26.66 28.28
N PHE A 21 -13.44 -25.86 28.55
CA PHE A 21 -12.37 -25.58 27.62
C PHE A 21 -11.44 -26.79 27.41
N ASN A 22 -11.05 -27.46 28.49
CA ASN A 22 -10.14 -28.61 28.45
C ASN A 22 -10.80 -29.89 27.94
N GLU A 23 -12.11 -30.08 28.13
CA GLU A 23 -12.82 -31.28 27.66
C GLU A 23 -13.39 -31.12 26.24
N PHE A 24 -13.88 -29.93 25.89
CA PHE A 24 -14.69 -29.74 24.69
C PHE A 24 -13.87 -29.37 23.45
N VAL A 25 -12.80 -28.58 23.60
CA VAL A 25 -11.93 -28.19 22.46
C VAL A 25 -11.22 -29.40 21.84
N PRO A 26 -10.60 -30.33 22.61
CA PRO A 26 -10.01 -31.54 22.05
C PRO A 26 -11.06 -32.45 21.39
N TYR A 27 -12.29 -32.46 21.89
CA TYR A 27 -13.39 -33.21 21.30
C TYR A 27 -13.80 -32.66 19.93
N ILE A 28 -13.97 -31.35 19.81
CA ILE A 28 -14.24 -30.69 18.52
C ILE A 28 -13.08 -30.95 17.54
N LEU A 29 -11.83 -30.78 17.97
CA LEU A 29 -10.66 -31.03 17.13
C LEU A 29 -10.56 -32.50 16.69
N LYS A 30 -10.92 -33.45 17.56
CA LYS A 30 -10.99 -34.88 17.22
C LYS A 30 -12.15 -35.20 16.28
N ALA A 31 -13.30 -34.58 16.46
CA ALA A 31 -14.45 -34.71 15.56
C ALA A 31 -14.12 -34.16 14.16
N LEU A 32 -13.49 -32.98 14.09
CA LEU A 32 -13.00 -32.38 12.84
C LEU A 32 -11.94 -33.25 12.15
N LYS A 33 -11.09 -33.96 12.90
CA LYS A 33 -10.13 -34.91 12.34
C LYS A 33 -10.78 -36.17 11.73
N ASN A 34 -11.96 -36.56 12.19
CA ASN A 34 -12.60 -37.83 11.85
C ASN A 34 -13.74 -37.72 10.82
N ILE A 35 -14.10 -36.52 10.34
CA ILE A 35 -15.08 -36.35 9.26
C ILE A 35 -14.42 -36.79 7.94
N SER A 36 -14.77 -37.99 7.44
CA SER A 36 -14.45 -38.42 6.08
C SER A 36 -15.45 -37.83 5.08
N LEU A 37 -14.96 -37.39 3.92
CA LEU A 37 -15.70 -36.72 2.84
C LEU A 37 -16.58 -37.67 2.02
N GLU A 38 -17.41 -38.50 2.66
CA GLU A 38 -18.17 -39.51 1.91
C GLU A 38 -19.48 -39.00 1.29
N THR A 39 -20.02 -37.84 1.72
CA THR A 39 -21.09 -37.14 0.99
C THR A 39 -21.04 -35.63 1.20
N LYS A 40 -21.03 -34.88 0.09
CA LYS A 40 -20.80 -33.41 0.04
C LYS A 40 -21.86 -32.61 0.83
N GLU A 41 -23.12 -33.01 0.79
CA GLU A 41 -24.21 -32.30 1.49
C GLU A 41 -24.20 -32.52 3.01
N TYR A 42 -23.85 -33.74 3.46
CA TYR A 42 -23.72 -34.04 4.89
C TYR A 42 -22.48 -33.40 5.49
N SER A 43 -21.38 -33.27 4.73
CA SER A 43 -20.20 -32.54 5.18
C SER A 43 -20.51 -31.06 5.38
N ASP A 44 -21.29 -30.43 4.50
CA ASP A 44 -21.55 -28.99 4.55
C ASP A 44 -22.44 -28.60 5.74
N ALA A 45 -23.49 -29.39 6.01
CA ALA A 45 -24.35 -29.19 7.17
C ALA A 45 -23.63 -29.44 8.50
N LEU A 46 -22.81 -30.50 8.59
CA LEU A 46 -21.96 -30.74 9.78
C LEU A 46 -20.97 -29.61 9.98
N ILE A 47 -20.32 -29.17 8.89
CA ILE A 47 -19.32 -28.10 8.92
C ILE A 47 -19.96 -26.78 9.37
N ALA A 48 -21.15 -26.44 8.88
CA ALA A 48 -21.87 -25.24 9.31
C ALA A 48 -22.22 -25.29 10.82
N ASP A 49 -22.68 -26.45 11.31
CA ASP A 49 -22.98 -26.68 12.72
C ASP A 49 -21.70 -26.56 13.58
N TYR A 50 -20.58 -27.14 13.16
CA TYR A 50 -19.29 -26.98 13.85
C TYR A 50 -18.76 -25.55 13.80
N SER A 51 -18.93 -24.83 12.69
CA SER A 51 -18.48 -23.44 12.53
C SER A 51 -19.25 -22.50 13.46
N PHE A 52 -20.57 -22.67 13.56
CA PHE A 52 -21.42 -21.93 14.47
C PHE A 52 -21.05 -22.19 15.95
N ASN A 53 -20.74 -23.45 16.28
CA ASN A 53 -20.30 -23.84 17.62
C ASN A 53 -18.90 -23.30 17.95
N ILE A 54 -17.96 -23.31 16.98
CA ILE A 54 -16.63 -22.70 17.13
C ILE A 54 -16.74 -21.18 17.30
N HIS A 55 -17.56 -20.51 16.48
CA HIS A 55 -17.82 -19.07 16.58
C HIS A 55 -18.42 -18.70 17.95
N SER A 56 -19.42 -19.45 18.40
CA SER A 56 -20.04 -19.27 19.73
C SER A 56 -19.06 -19.53 20.88
N LEU A 57 -18.14 -20.49 20.73
CA LEU A 57 -17.06 -20.72 21.70
C LEU A 57 -16.07 -19.56 21.71
N LEU A 58 -15.63 -19.10 20.53
CA LEU A 58 -14.66 -18.02 20.38
C LEU A 58 -15.23 -16.71 20.96
N LEU A 59 -16.51 -16.38 20.70
CA LEU A 59 -17.16 -15.20 21.29
C LEU A 59 -17.25 -15.26 22.83
N LYS A 60 -17.29 -16.46 23.42
CA LYS A 60 -17.38 -16.66 24.88
C LYS A 60 -16.01 -16.81 25.56
N CYS A 61 -14.92 -16.91 24.81
CA CYS A 61 -13.56 -16.94 25.36
C CYS A 61 -13.10 -15.53 25.73
N ASP A 62 -12.84 -15.30 27.02
CA ASP A 62 -12.23 -14.07 27.53
C ASP A 62 -10.78 -13.90 27.00
N ARG A 63 -10.26 -12.66 27.10
CA ARG A 63 -8.94 -12.27 26.57
C ARG A 63 -7.75 -13.07 27.14
N GLU A 64 -7.91 -13.78 28.26
CA GLU A 64 -6.84 -14.55 28.90
C GLU A 64 -6.56 -15.90 28.21
N SER A 65 -7.38 -16.32 27.24
CA SER A 65 -7.28 -17.62 26.56
C SER A 65 -6.61 -17.58 25.17
N ASP A 66 -5.75 -16.58 24.91
CA ASP A 66 -5.20 -16.29 23.57
C ASP A 66 -4.42 -17.45 22.94
N GLY A 67 -3.67 -18.25 23.71
CA GLY A 67 -2.85 -19.35 23.17
C GLY A 67 -3.67 -20.50 22.57
N ILE A 68 -4.83 -20.81 23.16
CA ILE A 68 -5.69 -21.91 22.69
C ILE A 68 -6.66 -21.41 21.62
N ARG A 69 -7.05 -20.13 21.68
CA ARG A 69 -7.73 -19.43 20.58
C ARG A 69 -6.87 -19.44 19.30
N GLN A 70 -5.58 -19.18 19.43
CA GLN A 70 -4.59 -19.30 18.37
C GLN A 70 -4.42 -20.73 17.89
N GLN A 71 -4.37 -21.71 18.80
CA GLN A 71 -4.28 -23.13 18.40
C GLN A 71 -5.51 -23.56 17.61
N LEU A 72 -6.70 -23.07 17.96
CA LEU A 72 -7.95 -23.29 17.22
C LEU A 72 -7.92 -22.63 15.85
N LEU A 73 -7.53 -21.36 15.76
CA LEU A 73 -7.37 -20.63 14.49
C LEU A 73 -6.34 -21.33 13.60
N THR A 74 -5.17 -21.70 14.12
CA THR A 74 -4.09 -22.36 13.39
C THR A 74 -4.45 -23.77 12.95
N GLU A 75 -5.08 -24.58 13.80
CA GLU A 75 -5.53 -25.93 13.42
C GLU A 75 -6.69 -25.88 12.43
N VAL A 76 -7.60 -24.90 12.56
CA VAL A 76 -8.64 -24.66 11.58
C VAL A 76 -7.98 -24.23 10.27
N LEU A 77 -7.16 -23.16 10.26
CA LEU A 77 -6.49 -22.49 9.13
C LEU A 77 -5.44 -23.35 8.38
N LEU A 78 -4.70 -24.23 9.06
CA LEU A 78 -3.61 -25.01 8.44
C LEU A 78 -4.03 -26.41 7.95
N LYS A 79 -5.10 -27.02 8.50
CA LYS A 79 -5.39 -28.45 8.23
C LYS A 79 -6.48 -28.75 7.22
N ARG A 80 -7.15 -27.75 6.64
CA ARG A 80 -8.15 -28.00 5.60
C ARG A 80 -7.98 -27.05 4.43
N SER A 81 -8.04 -27.60 3.22
CA SER A 81 -8.46 -26.85 2.05
C SER A 81 -9.90 -26.39 2.32
N PHE A 82 -10.09 -25.16 2.80
CA PHE A 82 -11.42 -24.63 3.12
C PHE A 82 -12.27 -24.65 1.85
N GLN A 83 -13.18 -25.61 1.75
CA GLN A 83 -14.12 -25.69 0.63
C GLN A 83 -15.50 -25.14 0.96
N THR A 84 -15.72 -24.69 2.20
CA THR A 84 -17.02 -24.21 2.66
C THR A 84 -16.93 -22.81 3.28
N ASP A 85 -17.71 -21.90 2.72
CA ASP A 85 -17.76 -20.47 3.04
C ASP A 85 -18.07 -20.20 4.52
N VAL A 86 -18.84 -21.08 5.18
CA VAL A 86 -19.27 -20.91 6.59
C VAL A 86 -18.10 -20.92 7.60
N ILE A 87 -17.04 -21.71 7.36
CA ILE A 87 -15.85 -21.71 8.23
C ILE A 87 -15.06 -20.40 8.08
N ARG A 88 -14.96 -19.88 6.85
CA ARG A 88 -14.19 -18.68 6.53
C ARG A 88 -14.84 -17.42 7.11
N ILE A 89 -16.15 -17.34 6.98
CA ILE A 89 -17.06 -16.40 7.63
C ILE A 89 -16.85 -16.32 9.15
N ALA A 90 -16.87 -17.48 9.83
CA ALA A 90 -16.71 -17.55 11.27
C ALA A 90 -15.34 -17.05 11.72
N ILE A 91 -14.30 -17.29 10.92
CA ILE A 91 -12.94 -16.79 11.15
C ILE A 91 -12.88 -15.27 11.00
N ILE A 92 -13.49 -14.70 9.96
CA ILE A 92 -13.55 -13.25 9.73
C ILE A 92 -14.26 -12.54 10.90
N GLU A 93 -15.44 -13.01 11.29
CA GLU A 93 -16.19 -12.43 12.42
C GLU A 93 -15.49 -12.59 13.76
N CYS A 94 -14.74 -13.68 13.96
CA CYS A 94 -13.94 -13.86 15.17
C CYS A 94 -12.68 -12.98 15.20
N CYS A 95 -12.16 -12.57 14.04
CA CYS A 95 -11.00 -11.68 13.95
C CYS A 95 -11.38 -10.20 14.02
N LEU A 96 -12.58 -9.81 13.57
CA LEU A 96 -13.11 -8.43 13.55
C LEU A 96 -12.95 -7.65 14.89
N PRO A 97 -13.26 -8.22 16.07
CA PRO A 97 -13.08 -7.53 17.36
C PRO A 97 -11.61 -7.22 17.72
N PHE A 98 -10.66 -7.96 17.16
CA PHE A 98 -9.22 -7.80 17.37
C PHE A 98 -8.57 -6.82 16.39
N LEU A 99 -9.36 -6.26 15.47
CA LEU A 99 -8.92 -5.29 14.45
C LEU A 99 -9.24 -3.85 14.81
N LYS A 100 -9.94 -3.61 15.93
CA LYS A 100 -9.99 -2.28 16.53
C LYS A 100 -8.65 -2.00 17.21
N PRO A 101 -7.92 -0.94 16.83
CA PRO A 101 -6.65 -0.62 17.46
C PRO A 101 -6.86 -0.38 18.96
N ASP A 102 -6.22 -1.19 19.81
CA ASP A 102 -6.11 -0.87 21.23
C ASP A 102 -5.08 0.27 21.37
N PRO A 103 -5.45 1.42 21.95
CA PRO A 103 -4.52 2.55 22.12
C PRO A 103 -3.25 2.20 22.93
N ASN A 104 -3.22 1.04 23.61
CA ASN A 104 -2.09 0.57 24.41
C ASN A 104 -1.04 -0.27 23.63
N TRP A 105 -1.21 -0.55 22.33
CA TRP A 105 -0.30 -1.39 21.53
C TRP A 105 1.12 -0.83 21.26
N LYS A 106 1.50 0.30 21.88
CA LYS A 106 2.78 0.96 21.58
C LYS A 106 4.02 0.17 22.00
N ASN A 107 3.93 -0.85 22.87
CA ASN A 107 5.11 -1.42 23.55
C ASN A 107 5.16 -2.96 23.72
N THR A 108 4.32 -3.75 23.05
CA THR A 108 4.35 -5.22 23.17
C THR A 108 4.66 -5.89 21.84
N SER A 109 5.38 -7.02 21.88
CA SER A 109 5.56 -7.94 20.74
C SER A 109 4.22 -8.18 20.03
N LEU A 110 4.23 -8.18 18.68
CA LEU A 110 3.01 -8.35 17.88
C LEU A 110 2.21 -9.57 18.39
N PRO A 111 0.93 -9.43 18.74
CA PRO A 111 0.09 -10.58 19.02
C PRO A 111 -0.05 -11.43 17.75
N CYS A 112 0.09 -12.76 17.85
CA CYS A 112 0.02 -13.71 16.72
C CYS A 112 -1.32 -13.67 15.95
N SER A 113 -2.34 -12.96 16.44
CA SER A 113 -3.59 -12.68 15.71
C SER A 113 -3.39 -11.80 14.47
N ILE A 114 -2.31 -11.01 14.43
CA ILE A 114 -1.99 -10.09 13.33
C ILE A 114 -1.45 -10.82 12.09
N GLU A 115 -0.72 -11.93 12.28
CA GLU A 115 -0.17 -12.74 11.19
C GLU A 115 -1.26 -13.34 10.28
N ASN A 116 -2.47 -13.50 10.81
CA ASN A 116 -3.61 -14.05 10.09
C ASN A 116 -4.46 -12.99 9.37
N LEU A 117 -4.25 -11.68 9.59
CA LEU A 117 -5.05 -10.64 8.93
C LEU A 117 -4.92 -10.61 7.39
N PRO A 118 -3.72 -10.81 6.80
CA PRO A 118 -3.58 -10.96 5.34
C PRO A 118 -4.39 -12.15 4.81
N VAL A 119 -4.46 -13.24 5.58
CA VAL A 119 -5.23 -14.45 5.24
C VAL A 119 -6.73 -14.18 5.36
N VAL A 120 -7.18 -13.47 6.40
CA VAL A 120 -8.57 -13.07 6.60
C VAL A 120 -9.05 -12.12 5.48
N LEU A 121 -8.21 -11.16 5.09
CA LEU A 121 -8.50 -10.24 3.98
C LEU A 121 -8.46 -10.93 2.61
N ALA A 122 -7.51 -11.85 2.38
CA ALA A 122 -7.44 -12.64 1.16
C ALA A 122 -8.61 -13.63 1.03
N LEU A 123 -9.02 -14.28 2.13
CA LEU A 123 -10.19 -15.16 2.19
C LEU A 123 -11.49 -14.38 1.95
N TYR A 124 -11.62 -13.19 2.54
CA TYR A 124 -12.78 -12.31 2.36
C TYR A 124 -13.00 -11.92 0.89
N VAL A 125 -11.93 -11.53 0.19
CA VAL A 125 -12.05 -11.05 -1.19
C VAL A 125 -12.24 -12.22 -2.19
N HIS A 126 -11.77 -13.43 -1.86
CA HIS A 126 -11.95 -14.61 -2.71
C HIS A 126 -13.39 -15.18 -2.70
N GLU A 127 -14.17 -15.00 -1.61
CA GLU A 127 -15.57 -15.48 -1.52
C GLU A 127 -16.52 -14.74 -2.46
N ASN A 128 -16.32 -13.43 -2.67
CA ASN A 128 -17.18 -12.60 -3.52
C ASN A 128 -17.09 -12.91 -5.03
N GLU A 129 -16.14 -13.75 -5.47
CA GLU A 129 -16.04 -14.19 -6.87
C GLU A 129 -16.81 -15.49 -7.16
N SER A 130 -17.07 -16.32 -6.15
CA SER A 130 -17.49 -17.72 -6.36
C SER A 130 -18.94 -18.04 -5.99
N SER A 131 -19.66 -17.20 -5.25
CA SER A 131 -21.01 -17.52 -4.75
C SER A 131 -22.04 -16.41 -5.07
N SER A 132 -22.95 -16.71 -6.01
CA SER A 132 -24.11 -15.86 -6.37
C SER A 132 -25.26 -15.90 -5.36
N SER A 133 -25.06 -16.53 -4.22
CA SER A 133 -26.03 -16.63 -3.15
C SER A 133 -25.25 -16.73 -1.87
N TYR A 134 -25.38 -15.78 -0.94
CA TYR A 134 -25.51 -16.00 0.51
C TYR A 134 -25.30 -14.66 1.26
N TRP A 135 -26.41 -14.13 1.80
CA TRP A 135 -26.66 -13.39 3.05
C TRP A 135 -25.56 -12.60 3.81
N TRP A 136 -24.56 -12.02 3.14
CA TRP A 136 -23.75 -10.95 3.75
C TRP A 136 -24.36 -9.57 3.49
N PRO A 137 -24.28 -8.62 4.43
CA PRO A 137 -24.54 -7.23 4.10
C PRO A 137 -23.62 -6.85 2.94
N VAL A 138 -24.24 -6.45 1.82
CA VAL A 138 -23.60 -6.17 0.53
C VAL A 138 -22.77 -4.89 0.66
N TYR A 139 -21.63 -4.98 1.32
CA TYR A 139 -20.69 -3.89 1.42
C TYR A 139 -19.81 -3.86 0.17
N SER A 140 -19.63 -2.67 -0.40
CA SER A 140 -18.72 -2.49 -1.51
C SER A 140 -17.26 -2.72 -1.08
N PHE A 141 -16.41 -3.17 -2.01
CA PHE A 141 -14.97 -3.28 -1.76
C PHE A 141 -14.34 -1.95 -1.30
N GLY A 142 -14.90 -0.82 -1.74
CA GLY A 142 -14.49 0.51 -1.28
C GLY A 142 -14.73 0.74 0.21
N TYR A 143 -15.94 0.41 0.69
CA TYR A 143 -16.30 0.54 2.12
C TYR A 143 -15.41 -0.34 3.01
N LEU A 144 -15.15 -1.57 2.56
CA LEU A 144 -14.28 -2.47 3.30
C LEU A 144 -12.84 -1.95 3.34
N PHE A 145 -12.35 -1.49 2.20
CA PHE A 145 -11.01 -0.92 2.14
C PHE A 145 -10.88 0.26 3.10
N GLU A 146 -11.85 1.19 3.10
CA GLU A 146 -11.90 2.32 4.04
C GLU A 146 -11.75 1.88 5.51
N ILE A 147 -12.48 0.84 5.95
CA ILE A 147 -12.40 0.31 7.31
C ILE A 147 -11.00 -0.25 7.62
N TYR A 148 -10.36 -0.91 6.66
CA TYR A 148 -9.11 -1.65 6.90
C TYR A 148 -7.85 -0.84 6.59
N VAL A 149 -7.96 0.33 5.97
CA VAL A 149 -6.82 1.15 5.56
C VAL A 149 -5.91 1.54 6.72
N GLU A 150 -6.48 2.04 7.82
CA GLU A 150 -5.68 2.43 8.99
C GLU A 150 -5.02 1.23 9.69
N PRO A 151 -5.74 0.13 9.99
CA PRO A 151 -5.11 -1.10 10.49
C PRO A 151 -3.99 -1.60 9.58
N LEU A 152 -4.20 -1.65 8.26
CA LEU A 152 -3.19 -2.10 7.29
C LEU A 152 -1.96 -1.19 7.28
N ALA A 153 -2.16 0.13 7.34
CA ALA A 153 -1.07 1.09 7.43
C ALA A 153 -0.24 0.89 8.71
N ASN A 154 -0.89 0.68 9.85
CA ASN A 154 -0.22 0.45 11.13
C ASN A 154 0.55 -0.87 11.13
N LEU A 155 -0.03 -1.93 10.55
CA LEU A 155 0.65 -3.21 10.42
C LEU A 155 1.87 -3.13 9.53
N LEU A 156 1.78 -2.50 8.35
CA LEU A 156 2.95 -2.30 7.51
C LEU A 156 4.08 -1.56 8.25
N LYS A 157 3.75 -0.60 9.11
CA LYS A 157 4.72 0.13 9.93
C LYS A 157 5.35 -0.74 11.02
N ILE A 158 4.58 -1.60 11.69
CA ILE A 158 5.08 -2.45 12.78
C ILE A 158 5.84 -3.66 12.23
N SER A 159 5.37 -4.26 11.14
CA SER A 159 5.98 -5.42 10.46
C SER A 159 7.26 -5.09 9.71
N MET A 160 7.82 -3.89 9.86
CA MET A 160 9.03 -3.45 9.15
C MET A 160 10.24 -4.38 9.33
N ARG A 161 10.29 -5.20 10.38
CA ARG A 161 11.40 -6.14 10.58
C ARG A 161 11.20 -7.50 9.89
N GLU A 162 10.02 -7.77 9.36
CA GLU A 162 9.61 -9.10 8.87
C GLU A 162 9.21 -9.05 7.41
N HIS A 163 10.16 -9.33 6.51
CA HIS A 163 9.97 -9.22 5.06
C HIS A 163 8.79 -10.05 4.54
N HIS A 164 8.62 -11.27 5.06
CA HIS A 164 7.55 -12.18 4.65
C HIS A 164 6.16 -11.59 4.94
N LEU A 165 5.98 -10.98 6.11
CA LEU A 165 4.72 -10.38 6.54
C LEU A 165 4.40 -9.14 5.72
N ILE A 166 5.40 -8.29 5.44
CA ILE A 166 5.25 -7.16 4.51
C ILE A 166 4.82 -7.66 3.13
N GLY A 167 5.45 -8.71 2.60
CA GLY A 167 5.10 -9.29 1.31
C GLY A 167 3.64 -9.75 1.23
N ASN A 168 3.15 -10.41 2.28
CA ASN A 168 1.75 -10.87 2.36
C ASN A 168 0.77 -9.69 2.48
N LEU A 169 1.09 -8.68 3.30
CA LEU A 169 0.27 -7.48 3.45
C LEU A 169 0.17 -6.69 2.13
N ILE A 170 1.30 -6.47 1.46
CA ILE A 170 1.34 -5.77 0.17
C ILE A 170 0.60 -6.54 -0.92
N SER A 171 0.71 -7.88 -0.95
CA SER A 171 -0.04 -8.71 -1.91
C SER A 171 -1.56 -8.60 -1.66
N SER A 172 -1.97 -8.61 -0.40
CA SER A 172 -3.38 -8.45 -0.01
C SER A 172 -3.90 -7.06 -0.40
N LEU A 173 -3.12 -6.01 -0.13
CA LEU A 173 -3.43 -4.64 -0.54
C LEU A 173 -3.56 -4.50 -2.05
N THR A 174 -2.64 -5.10 -2.82
CA THR A 174 -2.66 -5.11 -4.29
C THR A 174 -3.96 -5.77 -4.78
N TYR A 175 -4.38 -6.88 -4.16
CA TYR A 175 -5.60 -7.59 -4.51
C TYR A 175 -6.85 -6.78 -4.21
N ILE A 176 -6.95 -6.18 -3.01
CA ILE A 176 -8.07 -5.31 -2.63
C ILE A 176 -8.14 -4.10 -3.56
N ALA A 177 -7.00 -3.43 -3.80
CA ALA A 177 -6.93 -2.25 -4.67
C ALA A 177 -7.42 -2.55 -6.09
N ALA A 178 -7.13 -3.73 -6.62
CA ALA A 178 -7.61 -4.15 -7.94
C ALA A 178 -9.14 -4.32 -8.03
N LYS A 179 -9.84 -4.41 -6.90
CA LYS A 179 -11.32 -4.51 -6.84
C LYS A 179 -12.01 -3.17 -6.66
N ILE A 180 -11.26 -2.11 -6.37
CA ILE A 180 -11.81 -0.77 -6.24
C ILE A 180 -11.92 -0.16 -7.63
N SER A 181 -13.09 0.37 -7.95
CA SER A 181 -13.30 1.04 -9.24
C SER A 181 -12.40 2.28 -9.34
N SER A 182 -11.75 2.46 -10.50
CA SER A 182 -10.96 3.66 -10.77
C SER A 182 -11.79 4.94 -10.59
N PHE A 183 -11.19 5.99 -10.03
CA PHE A 183 -11.84 7.28 -9.79
C PHE A 183 -13.11 7.24 -8.91
N SER A 184 -13.26 6.21 -8.06
CA SER A 184 -14.38 6.10 -7.14
C SER A 184 -14.19 6.91 -5.85
N ILE A 185 -12.95 7.03 -5.36
CA ILE A 185 -12.64 7.69 -4.09
C ILE A 185 -12.49 9.20 -4.29
N THR A 186 -13.16 9.99 -3.46
CA THR A 186 -13.24 11.44 -3.58
C THR A 186 -12.16 12.16 -2.77
N ARG A 187 -12.01 13.46 -3.03
CA ARG A 187 -11.09 14.35 -2.31
C ARG A 187 -11.29 14.36 -0.79
N ASN A 188 -12.52 14.22 -0.32
CA ASN A 188 -12.83 14.33 1.11
C ASN A 188 -12.28 13.14 1.90
N GLU A 189 -12.07 12.02 1.23
CA GLU A 189 -11.63 10.77 1.84
C GLU A 189 -10.10 10.65 1.87
N VAL A 190 -9.36 11.53 1.17
CA VAL A 190 -7.89 11.47 1.03
C VAL A 190 -7.18 11.24 2.37
N PHE A 191 -7.57 11.99 3.41
CA PHE A 191 -6.92 11.93 4.72
C PHE A 191 -7.02 10.57 5.41
N ILE A 192 -8.05 9.78 5.11
CA ILE A 192 -8.23 8.41 5.63
C ILE A 192 -7.10 7.51 5.09
N TYR A 193 -6.69 7.71 3.83
CA TYR A 193 -5.71 6.88 3.14
C TYR A 193 -4.27 7.36 3.24
N MET A 194 -4.04 8.59 3.72
CA MET A 194 -2.69 9.14 3.86
C MET A 194 -1.75 8.24 4.68
N PRO A 195 -2.14 7.67 5.84
CA PRO A 195 -1.25 6.79 6.61
C PRO A 195 -0.79 5.55 5.82
N LEU A 196 -1.64 5.04 4.93
CA LEU A 196 -1.33 3.88 4.09
C LEU A 196 -0.31 4.25 3.00
N PHE A 197 -0.49 5.39 2.33
CA PHE A 197 0.50 5.88 1.38
C PHE A 197 1.85 6.17 2.04
N ASP A 198 1.87 6.74 3.26
CA ASP A 198 3.10 6.94 4.03
C ASP A 198 3.83 5.59 4.27
N ALA A 199 3.08 4.55 4.66
CA ALA A 199 3.62 3.21 4.89
C ALA A 199 4.15 2.58 3.59
N LEU A 200 3.41 2.70 2.48
CA LEU A 200 3.80 2.19 1.16
C LEU A 200 5.07 2.87 0.65
N LEU A 201 5.20 4.19 0.77
CA LEU A 201 6.42 4.91 0.39
C LEU A 201 7.64 4.44 1.19
N THR A 202 7.44 4.18 2.48
CA THR A 202 8.51 3.61 3.32
C THR A 202 8.93 2.23 2.79
N CYS A 203 7.98 1.36 2.43
CA CYS A 203 8.29 0.07 1.81
C CYS A 203 8.99 0.19 0.44
N ILE A 204 8.58 1.15 -0.40
CA ILE A 204 9.18 1.38 -1.73
C ILE A 204 10.67 1.75 -1.62
N THR A 205 11.07 2.49 -0.58
CA THR A 205 12.44 3.00 -0.45
C THR A 205 13.44 2.04 0.18
N ARG A 206 12.94 0.95 0.76
CA ARG A 206 13.73 0.02 1.57
C ARG A 206 14.48 -0.98 0.72
N GLN A 207 15.77 -0.75 0.53
CA GLN A 207 16.67 -1.53 -0.34
C GLN A 207 16.71 -3.02 -0.02
N ASP A 208 16.47 -3.40 1.24
CA ASP A 208 16.49 -4.78 1.71
C ASP A 208 15.27 -5.62 1.29
N LEU A 209 14.20 -4.99 0.78
CA LEU A 209 12.95 -5.67 0.44
C LEU A 209 12.92 -6.30 -0.98
N GLY A 210 13.94 -6.04 -1.81
CA GLY A 210 14.09 -6.68 -3.12
C GLY A 210 12.82 -6.62 -4.00
N SER A 211 12.24 -7.78 -4.33
CA SER A 211 11.04 -7.87 -5.17
C SER A 211 9.78 -7.23 -4.56
N ILE A 212 9.70 -7.16 -3.23
CA ILE A 212 8.55 -6.58 -2.50
C ILE A 212 8.44 -5.07 -2.79
N GLN A 213 9.55 -4.38 -3.06
CA GLN A 213 9.52 -2.97 -3.48
C GLN A 213 8.66 -2.77 -4.72
N LYS A 214 8.86 -3.63 -5.75
CA LYS A 214 8.11 -3.53 -7.02
C LYS A 214 6.62 -3.76 -6.80
N THR A 215 6.27 -4.74 -5.96
CA THR A 215 4.87 -4.99 -5.59
C THR A 215 4.30 -3.83 -4.79
N SER A 216 5.10 -3.20 -3.92
CA SER A 216 4.69 -2.01 -3.15
C SER A 216 4.43 -0.80 -4.05
N THR A 217 5.29 -0.56 -5.05
CA THR A 217 5.07 0.48 -6.06
C THR A 217 3.79 0.20 -6.86
N ARG A 218 3.54 -1.06 -7.23
CA ARG A 218 2.31 -1.44 -7.93
C ARG A 218 1.08 -1.22 -7.06
N ALA A 219 1.12 -1.60 -5.79
CA ALA A 219 0.03 -1.36 -4.84
C ALA A 219 -0.24 0.15 -4.69
N PHE A 220 0.82 0.96 -4.54
CA PHE A 220 0.73 2.42 -4.51
C PHE A 220 0.02 2.96 -5.75
N GLU A 221 0.46 2.59 -6.95
CA GLU A 221 -0.15 3.08 -8.20
C GLU A 221 -1.59 2.62 -8.37
N GLN A 222 -1.93 1.38 -8.01
CA GLN A 222 -3.29 0.86 -8.10
C GLN A 222 -4.24 1.58 -7.16
N ILE A 223 -3.83 1.77 -5.89
CA ILE A 223 -4.61 2.54 -4.91
C ILE A 223 -4.74 3.99 -5.38
N PHE A 224 -3.68 4.58 -5.91
CA PHE A 224 -3.69 5.96 -6.43
C PHE A 224 -4.71 6.15 -7.56
N VAL A 225 -4.83 5.21 -8.49
CA VAL A 225 -5.80 5.26 -9.60
C VAL A 225 -7.26 5.16 -9.12
N ALA A 226 -7.52 4.62 -7.92
CA ALA A 226 -8.86 4.60 -7.35
C ALA A 226 -9.38 6.00 -6.98
N PHE A 227 -8.51 6.99 -6.79
CA PHE A 227 -8.89 8.37 -6.46
C PHE A 227 -9.25 9.18 -7.69
N LYS A 228 -10.19 10.13 -7.53
CA LYS A 228 -10.48 11.16 -8.54
C LYS A 228 -9.25 12.04 -8.82
N PRO A 229 -9.13 12.66 -10.01
CA PRO A 229 -7.94 13.43 -10.39
C PRO A 229 -7.54 14.58 -9.43
N ASP A 230 -8.52 15.25 -8.83
CA ASP A 230 -8.30 16.31 -7.84
C ASP A 230 -7.73 15.76 -6.53
N ALA A 231 -8.26 14.62 -6.07
CA ALA A 231 -7.75 13.87 -4.93
C ALA A 231 -6.34 13.34 -5.18
N GLN A 232 -6.07 12.81 -6.37
CA GLN A 232 -4.75 12.37 -6.81
C GLN A 232 -3.70 13.50 -6.74
N CYS A 233 -4.03 14.70 -7.22
CA CYS A 233 -3.14 15.86 -7.10
C CYS A 233 -2.82 16.17 -5.65
N ILE A 234 -3.83 16.15 -4.76
CA ILE A 234 -3.65 16.40 -3.33
C ILE A 234 -2.73 15.35 -2.71
N ILE A 235 -2.95 14.07 -3.02
CA ILE A 235 -2.09 12.99 -2.52
C ILE A 235 -0.64 13.23 -2.93
N LEU A 236 -0.36 13.49 -4.22
CA LEU A 236 1.00 13.74 -4.69
C LEU A 236 1.63 14.94 -3.98
N ARG A 237 0.92 16.07 -3.90
CA ARG A 237 1.42 17.30 -3.27
C ARG A 237 1.66 17.12 -1.76
N CYS A 238 0.79 16.39 -1.07
CA CYS A 238 0.96 16.06 0.35
C CYS A 238 2.14 15.12 0.57
N MET A 239 2.31 14.08 -0.25
CA MET A 239 3.48 13.19 -0.15
C MET A 239 4.77 13.96 -0.39
N PHE A 240 4.80 14.80 -1.41
CA PHE A 240 5.96 15.64 -1.73
C PHE A 240 6.33 16.51 -0.53
N THR A 241 5.36 17.22 0.06
CA THR A 241 5.57 18.09 1.22
C THR A 241 6.07 17.32 2.44
N LYS A 242 5.42 16.19 2.76
CA LYS A 242 5.80 15.34 3.89
C LYS A 242 7.20 14.74 3.77
N ILE A 243 7.69 14.56 2.55
CA ILE A 243 9.06 14.12 2.32
C ILE A 243 10.01 15.29 2.59
N LEU A 244 9.76 16.46 1.99
CA LEU A 244 10.62 17.64 2.13
C LEU A 244 10.70 18.18 3.56
N ASP A 245 9.62 18.12 4.33
CA ASP A 245 9.60 18.55 5.72
C ASP A 245 10.11 17.49 6.71
N GLY A 246 10.45 16.28 6.21
CA GLY A 246 10.97 15.17 7.00
C GLY A 246 9.91 14.42 7.83
N THR A 247 8.62 14.68 7.64
CA THR A 247 7.51 13.92 8.26
C THR A 247 7.57 12.45 7.87
N ILE A 248 7.90 12.15 6.61
CA ILE A 248 8.18 10.80 6.13
C ILE A 248 9.68 10.69 5.84
N LYS A 249 10.37 9.83 6.57
CA LYS A 249 11.78 9.52 6.30
C LYS A 249 11.86 8.41 5.27
N VAL A 250 12.40 8.73 4.10
CA VAL A 250 12.65 7.80 3.00
C VAL A 250 14.15 7.66 2.76
N SER A 251 14.66 6.42 2.65
CA SER A 251 16.10 6.17 2.48
C SER A 251 16.63 6.49 1.08
N ALA A 252 15.73 6.63 0.10
CA ALA A 252 16.01 6.95 -1.30
C ALA A 252 15.17 8.15 -1.73
N GLU A 253 15.31 9.27 -1.00
CA GLU A 253 14.46 10.46 -1.14
C GLU A 253 14.42 11.00 -2.58
N PRO A 254 15.56 11.26 -3.26
CA PRO A 254 15.54 11.79 -4.62
C PRO A 254 14.82 10.87 -5.60
N GLN A 255 14.92 9.55 -5.41
CA GLN A 255 14.27 8.55 -6.25
C GLN A 255 12.75 8.52 -6.03
N VAL A 256 12.28 8.73 -4.80
CA VAL A 256 10.84 8.83 -4.52
C VAL A 256 10.27 10.12 -5.09
N LEU A 257 10.93 11.24 -4.88
CA LEU A 257 10.49 12.52 -5.45
C LEU A 257 10.45 12.44 -6.99
N ALA A 258 11.42 11.74 -7.60
CA ALA A 258 11.41 11.43 -9.03
C ALA A 258 10.19 10.56 -9.42
N LEU A 259 9.89 9.49 -8.67
CA LEU A 259 8.71 8.64 -8.90
C LEU A 259 7.41 9.45 -8.83
N LEU A 260 7.23 10.30 -7.82
CA LEU A 260 6.04 11.15 -7.67
C LEU A 260 5.94 12.16 -8.82
N THR A 261 7.07 12.73 -9.25
CA THR A 261 7.16 13.62 -10.42
C THR A 261 6.75 12.90 -11.71
N ASP A 262 7.18 11.65 -11.89
CA ASP A 262 6.81 10.83 -13.04
C ASP A 262 5.34 10.41 -13.03
N ILE A 263 4.76 10.14 -11.85
CA ILE A 263 3.31 9.91 -11.71
C ILE A 263 2.54 11.17 -12.13
N PHE A 264 2.98 12.36 -11.69
CA PHE A 264 2.39 13.62 -12.11
C PHE A 264 2.46 13.79 -13.64
N ARG A 265 3.65 13.57 -14.22
CA ARG A 265 3.88 13.64 -15.67
C ARG A 265 3.00 12.68 -16.46
N ARG A 266 2.82 11.43 -15.99
CA ARG A 266 1.94 10.44 -16.65
C ARG A 266 0.48 10.91 -16.72
N ASN A 267 0.01 11.61 -15.69
CA ASN A 267 -1.36 12.13 -15.65
C ASN A 267 -1.57 13.37 -16.54
N LEU A 268 -0.49 14.02 -16.99
CA LEU A 268 -0.52 15.06 -18.04
C LEU A 268 -0.56 14.48 -19.46
N ALA A 269 -0.66 13.17 -19.64
CA ALA A 269 -0.85 12.59 -20.97
C ALA A 269 -2.19 13.06 -21.57
N PRO A 270 -2.26 13.44 -22.87
CA PRO A 270 -3.49 13.95 -23.47
C PRO A 270 -4.69 12.99 -23.42
N ASN A 271 -4.43 11.69 -23.34
CA ASN A 271 -5.47 10.66 -23.25
C ASN A 271 -5.87 10.35 -21.79
N SER A 272 -5.28 11.04 -20.83
CA SER A 272 -5.60 10.87 -19.41
C SER A 272 -6.88 11.61 -19.08
N ILE A 273 -7.81 10.93 -18.40
CA ILE A 273 -9.02 11.55 -17.83
C ILE A 273 -8.65 12.63 -16.79
N ALA A 274 -7.44 12.54 -16.21
CA ALA A 274 -6.92 13.48 -15.24
C ALA A 274 -6.25 14.73 -15.84
N TYR A 275 -6.12 14.80 -17.17
CA TYR A 275 -5.30 15.80 -17.86
C TYR A 275 -5.62 17.24 -17.44
N ASP A 276 -6.88 17.67 -17.50
CA ASP A 276 -7.26 19.07 -17.24
C ASP A 276 -6.94 19.49 -15.80
N VAL A 277 -7.18 18.59 -14.84
CA VAL A 277 -6.90 18.85 -13.42
C VAL A 277 -5.40 18.99 -13.19
N PHE A 278 -4.60 18.04 -13.69
CA PHE A 278 -3.15 18.09 -13.54
C PHE A 278 -2.53 19.27 -14.29
N ALA A 279 -3.05 19.64 -15.46
CA ALA A 279 -2.60 20.79 -16.21
C ALA A 279 -2.84 22.11 -15.45
N SER A 280 -3.98 22.21 -14.73
CA SER A 280 -4.28 23.38 -13.89
C SER A 280 -3.38 23.48 -12.65
N GLU A 281 -2.94 22.35 -12.09
CA GLU A 281 -2.08 22.28 -10.91
C GLU A 281 -0.57 22.37 -11.24
N LEU A 282 -0.21 22.41 -12.52
CA LEU A 282 1.17 22.34 -13.00
C LEU A 282 2.07 23.41 -12.37
N THR A 283 1.60 24.65 -12.27
CA THR A 283 2.35 25.76 -11.66
C THR A 283 2.68 25.50 -10.19
N TYR A 284 1.70 25.00 -9.42
CA TYR A 284 1.91 24.68 -8.01
C TYR A 284 2.89 23.53 -7.83
N PHE A 285 2.76 22.48 -8.65
CA PHE A 285 3.64 21.33 -8.59
C PHE A 285 5.09 21.70 -8.94
N TYR A 286 5.30 22.57 -9.93
CA TYR A 286 6.64 23.08 -10.22
C TYR A 286 7.25 23.86 -9.06
N GLY A 287 6.46 24.64 -8.32
CA GLY A 287 6.93 25.30 -7.11
C GLY A 287 7.55 24.31 -6.13
N GLN A 288 6.83 23.21 -5.84
CA GLN A 288 7.33 22.16 -4.95
C GLN A 288 8.60 21.49 -5.48
N CYS A 289 8.64 21.17 -6.78
CA CYS A 289 9.85 20.57 -7.36
C CYS A 289 11.06 21.50 -7.31
N VAL A 290 10.86 22.81 -7.47
CA VAL A 290 11.93 23.81 -7.37
C VAL A 290 12.46 23.92 -5.94
N ASP A 291 11.56 23.87 -4.96
CA ASP A 291 11.93 23.88 -3.53
C ASP A 291 12.69 22.61 -3.12
N ALA A 292 12.49 21.51 -3.84
CA ALA A 292 13.17 20.24 -3.63
C ALA A 292 14.54 20.10 -4.33
N LEU A 293 15.04 21.12 -5.04
CA LEU A 293 16.29 21.00 -5.78
C LEU A 293 17.51 21.00 -4.86
N TYR A 294 18.13 19.84 -4.71
CA TYR A 294 19.33 19.62 -3.89
C TYR A 294 20.53 20.48 -4.30
N GLU A 295 21.26 21.00 -3.31
CA GLU A 295 22.53 21.70 -3.55
C GLU A 295 23.57 20.77 -4.18
N ASP A 296 23.67 19.55 -3.64
CA ASP A 296 24.44 18.48 -4.24
C ASP A 296 23.66 17.85 -5.41
N ILE A 297 24.15 18.09 -6.62
CA ILE A 297 23.52 17.59 -7.84
C ILE A 297 23.64 16.08 -8.01
N GLU A 298 24.69 15.48 -7.44
CA GLU A 298 24.94 14.03 -7.52
C GLU A 298 23.88 13.28 -6.71
N HIS A 299 23.61 13.74 -5.49
CA HIS A 299 22.52 13.22 -4.67
C HIS A 299 21.16 13.38 -5.36
N GLY A 300 20.89 14.55 -5.94
CA GLY A 300 19.60 14.88 -6.57
C GLY A 300 19.37 14.32 -7.98
N VAL A 301 20.33 13.60 -8.58
CA VAL A 301 20.37 13.30 -10.04
C VAL A 301 19.06 12.71 -10.59
N TYR A 302 18.39 11.85 -9.83
CA TYR A 302 17.12 11.24 -10.22
C TYR A 302 15.98 12.25 -10.27
N LEU A 303 15.87 13.12 -9.26
CA LEU A 303 14.86 14.18 -9.21
C LEU A 303 15.09 15.19 -10.34
N TYR A 304 16.33 15.61 -10.57
CA TYR A 304 16.66 16.51 -11.67
C TYR A 304 16.26 15.94 -13.03
N ASN A 305 16.53 14.65 -13.28
CA ASN A 305 16.11 14.00 -14.51
C ASN A 305 14.58 13.95 -14.66
N ALA A 306 13.85 13.55 -13.62
CA ALA A 306 12.38 13.53 -13.66
C ALA A 306 11.79 14.93 -13.88
N PHE A 307 12.35 15.96 -13.22
CA PHE A 307 11.99 17.35 -13.43
C PHE A 307 12.21 17.80 -14.88
N LEU A 308 13.39 17.54 -15.45
CA LEU A 308 13.71 17.91 -16.83
C LEU A 308 12.80 17.18 -17.83
N LEU A 309 12.49 15.90 -17.60
CA LEU A 309 11.54 15.15 -18.41
C LEU A 309 10.13 15.73 -18.34
N LEU A 310 9.67 16.17 -17.17
CA LEU A 310 8.39 16.86 -17.01
C LEU A 310 8.38 18.20 -17.78
N VAL A 311 9.44 19.03 -17.66
CA VAL A 311 9.57 20.29 -18.41
C VAL A 311 9.60 20.06 -19.91
N ARG A 312 10.38 19.07 -20.37
CA ARG A 312 10.42 18.72 -21.79
C ARG A 312 9.07 18.26 -22.30
N PHE A 313 8.37 17.44 -21.51
CA PHE A 313 7.02 16.99 -21.83
C PHE A 313 6.06 18.18 -21.95
N GLN A 314 6.09 19.12 -20.99
CA GLN A 314 5.33 20.37 -21.03
C GLN A 314 5.63 21.16 -22.32
N ALA A 315 6.90 21.31 -22.70
CA ALA A 315 7.33 22.04 -23.89
C ALA A 315 6.84 21.37 -25.19
N LEU A 316 7.04 20.06 -25.34
CA LEU A 316 6.59 19.31 -26.52
C LEU A 316 5.07 19.37 -26.69
N ARG A 317 4.33 19.49 -25.59
CA ARG A 317 2.87 19.63 -25.58
C ARG A 317 2.39 21.09 -25.63
N ARG A 318 3.31 22.05 -25.68
CA ARG A 318 3.03 23.50 -25.68
C ARG A 318 2.13 23.94 -24.51
N LEU A 319 2.26 23.29 -23.36
CA LEU A 319 1.43 23.56 -22.19
C LEU A 319 1.98 24.75 -21.41
N HIS A 320 1.12 25.72 -21.14
CA HIS A 320 1.42 26.85 -20.27
C HIS A 320 2.77 27.53 -20.59
N LEU A 321 2.98 27.95 -21.83
CA LEU A 321 4.24 28.55 -22.34
C LEU A 321 4.83 29.68 -21.46
N PRO A 322 4.04 30.57 -20.82
CA PRO A 322 4.59 31.57 -19.89
C PRO A 322 5.35 30.95 -18.71
N LEU A 323 4.94 29.77 -18.26
CA LEU A 323 5.60 29.05 -17.18
C LEU A 323 6.92 28.45 -17.67
N LEU A 324 6.95 27.87 -18.87
CA LEU A 324 8.21 27.41 -19.48
C LEU A 324 9.25 28.52 -19.61
N ASN A 325 8.81 29.71 -20.04
CA ASN A 325 9.68 30.88 -20.12
C ASN A 325 10.19 31.30 -18.73
N THR A 326 9.35 31.19 -17.70
CA THR A 326 9.73 31.48 -16.31
C THR A 326 10.77 30.48 -15.80
N LEU A 327 10.55 29.18 -16.03
CA LEU A 327 11.49 28.11 -15.66
C LEU A 327 12.83 28.29 -16.38
N LEU A 328 12.81 28.59 -17.68
CA LEU A 328 14.01 28.83 -18.49
C LEU A 328 14.84 30.02 -17.95
N LYS A 329 14.18 31.07 -17.45
CA LYS A 329 14.87 32.27 -16.94
C LYS A 329 15.35 32.13 -15.49
N SER A 330 14.61 31.43 -14.64
CA SER A 330 14.83 31.46 -13.18
C SER A 330 15.40 30.16 -12.61
N VAL A 331 15.10 29.01 -13.20
CA VAL A 331 15.48 27.69 -12.67
C VAL A 331 16.64 27.09 -13.47
N PHE A 332 16.56 27.12 -14.80
CA PHE A 332 17.59 26.53 -15.67
C PHE A 332 19.01 27.08 -15.43
N PRO A 333 19.22 28.40 -15.21
CA PRO A 333 20.54 28.92 -14.87
C PRO A 333 21.11 28.34 -13.58
N LYS A 334 20.26 28.10 -12.56
CA LYS A 334 20.67 27.51 -11.29
C LYS A 334 21.13 26.07 -11.49
N ILE A 335 20.35 25.27 -12.23
CA ILE A 335 20.71 23.88 -12.56
C ILE A 335 22.00 23.84 -13.39
N SER A 336 22.13 24.73 -14.39
CA SER A 336 23.33 24.83 -15.23
C SER A 336 24.59 25.16 -14.42
N SER A 337 24.48 26.08 -13.46
CA SER A 337 25.59 26.39 -12.54
C SER A 337 26.00 25.15 -11.75
N ARG A 338 25.04 24.46 -11.12
CA ARG A 338 25.30 23.25 -10.32
C ARG A 338 25.97 22.13 -11.14
N ILE A 339 25.52 21.89 -12.37
CA ILE A 339 26.16 20.93 -13.28
C ILE A 339 27.61 21.35 -13.56
N THR A 340 27.84 22.63 -13.84
CA THR A 340 29.17 23.16 -14.18
C THR A 340 30.12 23.07 -12.98
N ASP A 341 29.62 23.42 -11.79
CA ASP A 341 30.39 23.36 -10.55
C ASP A 341 30.80 21.91 -10.23
N PHE A 342 29.89 20.94 -10.41
CA PHE A 342 30.20 19.52 -10.27
C PHE A 342 31.29 19.05 -11.25
N LEU A 343 31.19 19.41 -12.54
CA LEU A 343 32.18 19.03 -13.54
C LEU A 343 33.57 19.61 -13.23
N ARG A 344 33.64 20.87 -12.76
CA ARG A 344 34.90 21.49 -12.32
C ARG A 344 35.49 20.78 -11.10
N LEU A 345 34.66 20.43 -10.11
CA LEU A 345 35.12 19.69 -8.94
C LEU A 345 35.67 18.31 -9.32
N LYS A 346 35.06 17.64 -10.29
CA LYS A 346 35.53 16.37 -10.84
C LYS A 346 36.93 16.51 -11.49
N GLU A 347 37.16 17.57 -12.26
CA GLU A 347 38.46 17.85 -12.89
C GLU A 347 39.58 18.08 -11.87
N LEU A 348 39.26 18.63 -10.69
CA LEU A 348 40.21 18.94 -9.63
C LEU A 348 40.54 17.76 -8.69
N GLN A 349 39.76 16.67 -8.71
CA GLN A 349 39.97 15.50 -7.83
C GLN A 349 39.97 14.15 -8.59
N PRO A 350 40.97 13.90 -9.48
CA PRO A 350 41.03 12.65 -10.25
C PRO A 350 41.36 11.40 -9.41
N GLU A 351 41.89 11.51 -8.19
CA GLU A 351 42.42 10.35 -7.44
C GLU A 351 41.39 9.59 -6.58
N LYS A 352 40.16 10.11 -6.39
CA LYS A 352 39.07 9.41 -5.66
C LYS A 352 38.24 8.45 -6.54
N GLN A 353 38.78 8.03 -7.69
CA GLN A 353 38.01 7.45 -8.81
C GLN A 353 37.54 5.99 -8.70
N MET A 354 37.83 5.21 -7.64
CA MET A 354 37.50 3.77 -7.64
C MET A 354 36.06 3.36 -7.21
N LEU A 355 35.17 4.29 -6.85
CA LEU A 355 33.80 3.97 -6.40
C LEU A 355 32.67 4.50 -7.32
N VAL A 356 32.99 5.21 -8.41
CA VAL A 356 32.07 6.17 -9.07
C VAL A 356 31.71 5.81 -10.54
N LEU A 357 32.03 4.62 -11.06
CA LEU A 357 31.70 4.26 -12.47
C LEU A 357 30.18 4.25 -12.76
N GLY A 358 29.33 4.06 -11.76
CA GLY A 358 27.87 4.11 -11.92
C GLY A 358 27.28 5.52 -11.99
N MET A 359 27.92 6.51 -11.35
CA MET A 359 27.38 7.87 -11.21
C MET A 359 27.85 8.80 -12.33
N GLU A 360 29.00 8.53 -12.95
CA GLU A 360 29.46 9.24 -14.15
C GLU A 360 28.44 9.14 -15.29
N ASN A 361 27.95 7.93 -15.58
CA ASN A 361 26.91 7.71 -16.58
C ASN A 361 25.62 8.47 -16.28
N GLN A 362 25.25 8.61 -15.00
CA GLN A 362 24.03 9.32 -14.59
C GLN A 362 24.18 10.84 -14.73
N MET A 363 25.36 11.38 -14.45
CA MET A 363 25.66 12.80 -14.61
C MET A 363 25.81 13.21 -16.08
N GLU A 364 26.42 12.35 -16.91
CA GLU A 364 26.44 12.55 -18.37
C GLU A 364 25.02 12.53 -18.94
N PHE A 365 24.20 11.56 -18.51
CA PHE A 365 22.79 11.49 -18.90
C PHE A 365 22.01 12.72 -18.44
N LEU A 366 22.26 13.23 -17.22
CA LEU A 366 21.66 14.46 -16.73
C LEU A 366 22.05 15.66 -17.59
N GLN A 367 23.34 15.81 -17.91
CA GLN A 367 23.83 16.90 -18.75
C GLN A 367 23.22 16.85 -20.15
N PHE A 368 23.12 15.65 -20.73
CA PHE A 368 22.45 15.44 -22.00
C PHE A 368 20.98 15.85 -21.94
N ASN A 369 20.23 15.36 -20.95
CA ASN A 369 18.82 15.69 -20.76
C ASN A 369 18.60 17.18 -20.52
N PHE A 370 19.49 17.84 -19.76
CA PHE A 370 19.45 19.27 -19.52
C PHE A 370 19.53 20.05 -20.84
N LYS A 371 20.58 19.78 -21.64
CA LYS A 371 20.78 20.44 -22.94
C LYS A 371 19.62 20.19 -23.90
N GLN A 372 19.14 18.95 -23.98
CA GLN A 372 18.02 18.58 -24.85
C GLN A 372 16.72 19.29 -24.44
N THR A 373 16.46 19.39 -23.14
CA THR A 373 15.29 20.07 -22.59
C THR A 373 15.38 21.57 -22.85
N GLU A 374 16.51 22.19 -22.57
CA GLU A 374 16.72 23.63 -22.81
C GLU A 374 16.53 23.99 -24.29
N ALA A 375 17.11 23.19 -25.19
CA ALA A 375 16.94 23.37 -26.64
C ALA A 375 15.48 23.24 -27.07
N THR A 376 14.76 22.24 -26.53
CA THR A 376 13.33 22.02 -26.83
C THR A 376 12.49 23.22 -26.40
N ILE A 377 12.72 23.78 -25.21
CA ILE A 377 11.99 24.96 -24.74
C ILE A 377 12.27 26.17 -25.64
N LYS A 378 13.55 26.41 -25.97
CA LYS A 378 13.96 27.54 -26.81
C LYS A 378 13.33 27.47 -28.20
N ASP A 379 13.31 26.30 -28.82
CA ASP A 379 12.65 26.09 -30.12
C ASP A 379 11.15 26.41 -30.05
N VAL A 380 10.44 25.81 -29.09
CA VAL A 380 8.99 26.02 -28.90
C VAL A 380 8.66 27.50 -28.66
N LEU A 381 9.38 28.18 -27.76
CA LEU A 381 9.15 29.60 -27.46
C LEU A 381 9.52 30.54 -28.61
N SER A 382 10.44 30.14 -29.50
CA SER A 382 10.80 30.92 -30.68
C SER A 382 9.75 30.81 -31.80
N ASN A 383 9.14 29.63 -31.94
CA ASN A 383 8.11 29.36 -32.94
C ASN A 383 6.73 29.93 -32.55
N ASP A 384 6.49 30.21 -31.26
CA ASP A 384 5.26 30.84 -30.76
C ASP A 384 5.23 32.37 -30.97
N LYS A 385 6.38 32.99 -31.27
CA LYS A 385 6.50 34.43 -31.56
C LYS A 385 6.29 34.79 -33.03
N LYS A 386 5.96 33.82 -33.88
CA LYS A 386 5.58 34.00 -35.28
C LYS A 386 4.08 33.83 -35.41
#